data_AF-A0A0B7HHZ1-F1
#
_entry.id   AF-A0A0B7HHZ1-F1
#
_cell.length_a   1.000
_cell.length_b   1.000
_cell.length_c   1.000
_cell.angle_alpha   90.00
_cell.angle_beta   90.00
_cell.angle_gamma   90.00
#
_symmetry.space_group_name_H-M   'P 1'
#
loop_
_entity.id
_entity.type
_entity.pdbx_description
1 polymer ?
#
loop_
_entity_poly.entity_id
_entity_poly.type
_entity_poly.pdbx_seq_one_letter_code
_entity_poly.pdbx_strand_id
1 'polypeptide(L)'
;MKTKLILLVNIFLISMSVVGQSAFDKFEENDEVTTVVVSQKMFQMLSKIDSKDSEAKEFMEIANKLTGLKVFTTENKTVAQSMKKEVQNYLSKSTLTELMRVKDKATNVKFYVKQGKSADHVSELLMFIEDGGSSNKAVILSLVGDIDLNKIGVLTKNMNLPEEIKEVKTK
;
A
#
# COMPACT_ATOMS: atom_id res chain seq x y z
N MET A 1 -56.42 -20.03 18.63
CA MET A 1 -55.20 -20.68 18.08
C MET A 1 -54.89 -19.98 16.75
N LYS A 2 -54.32 -18.77 16.63
CA LYS A 2 -53.13 -18.11 17.21
C LYS A 2 -51.78 -18.81 16.93
N THR A 3 -51.59 -19.40 15.75
CA THR A 3 -50.29 -19.98 15.33
C THR A 3 -50.10 -20.01 13.82
N LYS A 4 -50.48 -18.96 13.10
CA LYS A 4 -50.13 -18.76 11.67
C LYS A 4 -49.59 -17.36 11.39
N LEU A 5 -48.76 -16.85 12.30
CA LEU A 5 -48.11 -15.55 12.16
C LEU A 5 -46.68 -15.58 12.75
N ILE A 6 -45.92 -16.63 12.47
CA ILE A 6 -44.50 -16.74 12.83
C ILE A 6 -43.74 -17.30 11.62
N LEU A 7 -43.90 -16.64 10.47
CA LEU A 7 -43.17 -17.00 9.26
C LEU A 7 -42.96 -15.77 8.38
N LEU A 8 -42.35 -14.69 8.90
CA LEU A 8 -41.92 -13.53 8.09
C LEU A 8 -41.08 -12.51 8.90
N VAL A 9 -40.02 -12.96 9.57
CA VAL A 9 -38.93 -12.07 10.01
C VAL A 9 -37.59 -12.72 9.63
N ASN A 10 -37.36 -12.85 8.32
CA ASN A 10 -36.00 -12.85 7.77
C ASN A 10 -35.75 -11.41 7.31
N ILE A 11 -35.53 -10.50 8.28
CA ILE A 11 -34.99 -9.19 7.96
C ILE A 11 -33.55 -9.43 7.50
N PHE A 12 -33.41 -9.35 6.19
CA PHE A 12 -32.19 -9.02 5.45
C PHE A 12 -31.14 -8.34 6.36
N LEU A 13 -30.18 -9.12 6.87
CA LEU A 13 -28.88 -8.57 7.23
C LEU A 13 -28.19 -8.27 5.89
N ILE A 14 -28.54 -7.15 5.29
CA ILE A 14 -27.64 -6.50 4.33
C ILE A 14 -26.43 -6.19 5.17
N SER A 15 -25.41 -7.04 5.06
CA SER A 15 -24.05 -6.65 5.37
C SER A 15 -23.81 -5.40 4.53
N MET A 16 -23.97 -4.23 5.16
CA MET A 16 -23.44 -2.98 4.63
C MET A 16 -21.96 -3.25 4.45
N SER A 17 -21.61 -3.62 3.23
CA SER A 17 -20.25 -3.83 2.84
C SER A 17 -19.66 -2.42 2.95
N VAL A 18 -18.87 -2.19 4.00
CA VAL A 18 -18.11 -0.96 4.20
C VAL A 18 -17.00 -0.97 3.14
N VAL A 19 -17.41 -0.83 1.88
CA VAL A 19 -16.53 -0.72 0.72
C VAL A 19 -16.23 0.75 0.61
N GLY A 20 -15.18 1.21 1.27
CA GLY A 20 -14.82 2.63 1.20
C GLY A 20 -13.59 3.04 1.99
N GLN A 21 -13.34 2.44 3.16
CA GLN A 21 -12.10 2.70 3.90
C GLN A 21 -11.01 1.77 3.37
N SER A 22 -9.84 2.33 3.01
CA SER A 22 -8.69 1.49 2.75
C SER A 22 -8.36 0.73 4.04
N ALA A 23 -7.89 -0.52 3.91
CA ALA A 23 -7.63 -1.40 5.06
C ALA A 23 -6.67 -0.79 6.09
N PHE A 24 -5.89 0.20 5.67
CA PHE A 24 -4.88 0.86 6.48
C PHE A 24 -5.33 2.21 7.05
N ASP A 25 -6.52 2.72 6.69
CA ASP A 25 -6.99 4.06 7.07
C ASP A 25 -7.15 4.21 8.60
N LYS A 26 -7.37 3.09 9.30
CA LYS A 26 -7.39 3.03 10.77
C LYS A 26 -6.08 3.50 11.44
N PHE A 27 -4.99 3.58 10.69
CA PHE A 27 -3.70 4.07 11.18
C PHE A 27 -3.53 5.59 10.97
N GLU A 28 -4.39 6.24 10.19
CA GLU A 28 -4.34 7.70 9.98
C GLU A 28 -4.63 8.49 11.27
N GLU A 29 -5.45 7.92 12.17
CA GLU A 29 -5.83 8.54 13.45
C GLU A 29 -4.90 8.15 14.62
N ASN A 30 -3.81 7.42 14.35
CA ASN A 30 -2.89 6.96 15.39
C ASN A 30 -1.69 7.91 15.51
N ASP A 31 -1.54 8.57 16.66
CA ASP A 31 -0.45 9.55 16.91
C ASP A 31 0.97 8.96 16.82
N GLU A 32 1.10 7.64 16.98
CA GLU A 32 2.37 6.91 16.84
C GLU A 32 2.64 6.48 15.38
N VAL A 33 1.82 6.94 14.43
CA VAL A 33 1.95 6.66 13.00
C VAL A 33 2.14 7.94 12.21
N THR A 34 3.26 8.03 11.52
CA THR A 34 3.44 9.03 10.47
C THR A 34 2.74 8.57 9.21
N THR A 35 1.77 9.36 8.76
CA THR A 35 0.96 9.06 7.57
C THR A 35 1.25 10.07 6.47
N VAL A 36 1.51 9.58 5.26
CA VAL A 36 1.55 10.39 4.03
C VAL A 36 0.50 9.86 3.06
N VAL A 37 -0.45 10.71 2.68
CA VAL A 37 -1.50 10.39 1.70
C VAL A 37 -1.38 11.33 0.50
N VAL A 38 -1.19 10.77 -0.67
CA VAL A 38 -1.13 11.52 -1.94
C VAL A 38 -2.28 11.05 -2.83
N SER A 39 -3.16 11.99 -3.17
CA SER A 39 -4.29 11.73 -4.07
C SER A 39 -3.89 11.90 -5.53
N GLN A 40 -4.68 11.32 -6.44
CA GLN A 40 -4.56 11.54 -7.89
C GLN A 40 -4.45 13.02 -8.27
N LYS A 41 -5.21 13.89 -7.59
CA LYS A 41 -5.20 15.33 -7.86
C LYS A 41 -3.83 15.94 -7.59
N MET A 42 -3.13 15.49 -6.55
CA MET A 42 -1.77 15.94 -6.26
C MET A 42 -0.79 15.49 -7.35
N PHE A 43 -0.87 14.24 -7.81
CA PHE A 43 -0.04 13.76 -8.92
C PHE A 43 -0.27 14.56 -10.21
N GLN A 44 -1.53 14.86 -10.54
CA GLN A 44 -1.90 15.70 -11.68
C GLN A 44 -1.43 17.15 -11.55
N MET A 45 -1.35 17.69 -10.33
CA MET A 45 -0.81 19.03 -10.09
C MET A 45 0.70 19.04 -10.29
N LEU A 46 1.40 18.07 -9.70
CA LEU A 46 2.84 17.94 -9.83
C LEU A 46 3.27 17.73 -11.29
N SER A 47 2.45 17.05 -12.11
CA SER A 47 2.87 16.71 -13.48
C SER A 47 2.78 17.88 -14.46
N LYS A 48 2.13 18.96 -14.03
CA LYS A 48 2.07 20.23 -14.76
C LYS A 48 3.23 21.16 -14.39
N ILE A 49 3.99 20.83 -13.35
CA ILE A 49 5.20 21.57 -12.99
C ILE A 49 6.31 21.08 -13.92
N ASP A 50 6.76 21.95 -14.82
CA ASP A 50 7.82 21.62 -15.77
C ASP A 50 9.16 21.47 -15.02
N SER A 51 9.59 20.23 -14.81
CA SER A 51 10.89 19.93 -14.22
C SER A 51 11.96 19.84 -15.29
N LYS A 52 13.09 20.53 -15.09
CA LYS A 52 14.27 20.40 -15.97
C LYS A 52 15.05 19.11 -15.74
N ASP A 53 14.71 18.37 -14.69
CA ASP A 53 15.36 17.12 -14.29
C ASP A 53 14.70 15.93 -15.00
N SER A 54 15.51 15.13 -15.71
CA SER A 54 15.07 13.93 -16.42
C SER A 54 14.52 12.84 -15.48
N GLU A 55 15.05 12.71 -14.26
CA GLU A 55 14.57 11.71 -13.31
C GLU A 55 13.21 12.10 -12.74
N ALA A 56 13.01 13.39 -12.47
CA ALA A 56 11.72 13.94 -12.09
C ALA A 56 10.67 13.75 -13.20
N LYS A 57 11.03 13.94 -14.48
CA LYS A 57 10.12 13.70 -15.60
C LYS A 57 9.64 12.25 -15.66
N GLU A 58 10.55 11.28 -15.52
CA GLU A 58 10.20 9.87 -15.55
C GLU A 58 9.30 9.48 -14.36
N PHE A 59 9.58 10.00 -13.16
CA PHE A 59 8.68 9.85 -12.02
C PHE A 59 7.30 10.45 -12.30
N MET A 60 7.21 11.62 -12.93
CA MET A 60 5.93 12.26 -13.24
C MET A 60 5.08 11.49 -14.26
N GLU A 61 5.70 10.84 -15.24
CA GLU A 61 5.01 9.96 -16.18
C GLU A 61 4.36 8.77 -15.48
N ILE A 62 5.03 8.21 -14.47
CA ILE A 62 4.51 7.10 -13.67
C ILE A 62 3.41 7.64 -12.74
N ALA A 63 3.69 8.74 -12.03
CA ALA A 63 2.79 9.37 -11.07
C ALA A 63 1.43 9.74 -11.67
N ASN A 64 1.40 10.21 -12.92
CA ASN A 64 0.16 10.52 -13.64
C ASN A 64 -0.81 9.35 -13.80
N LYS A 65 -0.29 8.12 -13.76
CA LYS A 65 -1.08 6.90 -13.88
C LYS A 65 -1.52 6.34 -12.52
N LEU A 66 -1.08 6.96 -11.43
CA LEU A 66 -1.42 6.58 -10.07
C LEU A 66 -2.72 7.25 -9.64
N THR A 67 -3.60 6.49 -9.00
CA THR A 67 -4.84 6.99 -8.42
C THR A 67 -4.66 7.36 -6.95
N GLY A 68 -3.69 6.75 -6.27
CA GLY A 68 -3.37 7.09 -4.88
C GLY A 68 -2.10 6.43 -4.37
N LEU A 69 -1.48 7.10 -3.42
CA LEU A 69 -0.38 6.60 -2.60
C LEU A 69 -0.72 6.83 -1.13
N LYS A 70 -0.53 5.79 -0.31
CA LYS A 70 -0.54 5.90 1.14
C LYS A 70 0.72 5.29 1.72
N VAL A 71 1.37 6.00 2.63
CA VAL A 71 2.54 5.52 3.37
C VAL A 71 2.24 5.67 4.85
N PHE A 72 2.41 4.60 5.61
CA PHE A 72 2.26 4.57 7.06
C PHE A 72 3.57 4.09 7.66
N THR A 73 4.15 4.87 8.56
CA THR A 73 5.42 4.54 9.21
C THR A 73 5.26 4.64 10.72
N THR A 74 5.82 3.68 11.45
CA THR A 74 5.91 3.71 12.91
C THR A 74 7.22 3.12 13.38
N GLU A 75 7.70 3.59 14.53
CA GLU A 75 8.81 3.00 15.30
C GLU A 75 8.31 2.39 16.62
N ASN A 76 6.99 2.49 16.87
CA ASN A 76 6.36 1.90 18.04
C ASN A 76 6.14 0.40 17.82
N LYS A 77 6.76 -0.43 18.65
CA LYS A 77 6.70 -1.90 18.55
C LYS A 77 5.27 -2.47 18.52
N THR A 78 4.37 -1.94 19.34
CA THR A 78 2.98 -2.43 19.42
C THR A 78 2.23 -2.09 18.13
N VAL A 79 2.42 -0.87 17.63
CA VAL A 79 1.78 -0.42 16.38
C VAL A 79 2.37 -1.16 15.18
N ALA A 80 3.68 -1.41 15.15
CA ALA A 80 4.33 -2.22 14.12
C ALA A 80 3.73 -3.63 14.02
N GLN A 81 3.46 -4.30 15.15
CA GLN A 81 2.78 -5.59 15.15
C GLN A 81 1.32 -5.50 14.67
N SER A 82 0.62 -4.42 15.01
CA SER A 82 -0.74 -4.15 14.51
C SER A 82 -0.76 -3.95 12.99
N MET A 83 0.21 -3.19 12.46
CA MET A 83 0.42 -2.98 11.03
C MET A 83 0.67 -4.31 10.30
N LYS A 84 1.59 -5.14 10.83
CA LYS A 84 1.86 -6.46 10.28
C LYS A 84 0.61 -7.34 10.20
N LYS A 85 -0.17 -7.37 11.28
CA LYS A 85 -1.42 -8.13 11.34
C LYS A 85 -2.43 -7.62 10.31
N GLU A 86 -2.54 -6.31 10.14
CA GLU A 86 -3.43 -5.73 9.14
C GLU A 86 -3.00 -6.07 7.71
N VAL A 87 -1.70 -6.02 7.42
CA VAL A 87 -1.17 -6.46 6.11
C VAL A 87 -1.53 -7.93 5.86
N GLN A 88 -1.35 -8.81 6.84
CA GLN A 88 -1.73 -10.22 6.70
C GLN A 88 -3.23 -10.42 6.47
N ASN A 89 -4.06 -9.69 7.22
CA ASN A 89 -5.51 -9.71 7.04
C ASN A 89 -5.90 -9.23 5.64
N TYR A 90 -5.32 -8.13 5.19
CA TYR A 90 -5.57 -7.56 3.87
C TYR A 90 -5.19 -8.55 2.78
N LEU A 91 -3.98 -9.12 2.84
CA LEU A 91 -3.49 -10.12 1.89
C LEU A 91 -4.44 -11.32 1.80
N SER A 92 -4.89 -11.86 2.94
CA SER A 92 -5.80 -13.03 2.98
C SER A 92 -7.17 -12.80 2.34
N LYS A 93 -7.61 -11.53 2.24
CA LYS A 93 -8.89 -11.13 1.64
C LYS A 93 -8.73 -10.58 0.22
N SER A 94 -7.50 -10.26 -0.18
CA SER A 94 -7.16 -9.70 -1.48
C SER A 94 -6.84 -10.79 -2.49
N THR A 95 -6.65 -10.38 -3.75
CA THR A 95 -6.07 -11.22 -4.82
C THR A 95 -4.62 -10.84 -5.09
N LEU A 96 -3.92 -10.26 -4.11
CA LEU A 96 -2.52 -9.88 -4.23
C LEU A 96 -1.61 -11.12 -4.24
N THR A 97 -0.59 -11.10 -5.08
CA THR A 97 0.46 -12.13 -5.13
C THR A 97 1.79 -11.55 -4.69
N GLU A 98 2.60 -12.34 -3.99
CA GLU A 98 3.97 -11.93 -3.63
C GLU A 98 4.83 -11.88 -4.89
N LEU A 99 5.33 -10.69 -5.23
CA LEU A 99 6.20 -10.48 -6.39
C LEU A 99 7.67 -10.66 -6.00
N MET A 100 8.06 -10.10 -4.86
CA MET A 100 9.46 -10.07 -4.41
C MET A 100 9.52 -10.01 -2.88
N ARG A 101 10.57 -10.63 -2.34
CA ARG A 101 10.93 -10.53 -0.93
C ARG A 101 12.43 -10.35 -0.80
N VAL A 102 12.84 -9.37 -0.01
CA VAL A 102 14.21 -9.18 0.42
C VAL A 102 14.26 -9.38 1.93
N LYS A 103 15.20 -10.20 2.39
CA LYS A 103 15.45 -10.38 3.81
C LYS A 103 16.93 -10.18 4.05
N ASP A 104 17.27 -9.14 4.79
CA ASP A 104 18.60 -8.93 5.37
C ASP A 104 18.49 -9.00 6.90
N LYS A 105 19.55 -9.42 7.59
CA LYS A 105 19.68 -9.64 9.05
C LYS A 105 18.45 -9.32 9.90
N ALA A 106 18.13 -8.03 10.03
CA ALA A 106 17.03 -7.51 10.84
C ALA A 106 15.84 -6.98 10.01
N THR A 107 16.00 -6.74 8.71
CA THR A 107 15.01 -6.08 7.85
C THR A 107 14.38 -7.05 6.86
N ASN A 108 13.06 -7.09 6.85
CA ASN A 108 12.25 -7.87 5.93
C ASN A 108 11.40 -6.94 5.07
N VAL A 109 11.60 -7.01 3.76
CA VAL A 109 10.86 -6.23 2.78
C VAL A 109 10.08 -7.18 1.89
N LYS A 110 8.78 -6.93 1.76
CA LYS A 110 7.90 -7.73 0.89
C LYS A 110 7.12 -6.84 -0.06
N PHE A 111 7.07 -7.25 -1.30
CA PHE A 111 6.30 -6.61 -2.37
C PHE A 111 5.20 -7.56 -2.83
N TYR A 112 4.00 -7.02 -2.87
CA TYR A 112 2.80 -7.70 -3.32
C TYR A 112 2.16 -6.90 -4.42
N VAL A 113 1.59 -7.58 -5.40
CA VAL A 113 0.97 -6.92 -6.56
C VAL A 113 -0.36 -7.55 -6.92
N LYS A 114 -1.27 -6.73 -7.44
CA LYS A 114 -2.54 -7.18 -8.00
C LYS A 114 -2.46 -7.01 -9.51
N GLN A 115 -2.63 -8.10 -10.25
CA GLN A 115 -2.53 -8.04 -11.70
C GLN A 115 -3.51 -7.00 -12.28
N GLY A 116 -3.01 -6.16 -13.17
CA GLY A 116 -3.78 -5.15 -13.88
C GLY A 116 -4.14 -5.61 -15.29
N LYS A 117 -3.92 -4.71 -16.26
CA LYS A 117 -4.35 -4.90 -17.65
C LYS A 117 -3.51 -5.91 -18.45
N SER A 118 -2.24 -6.08 -18.09
CA SER A 118 -1.28 -6.96 -18.78
C SER A 118 -0.29 -7.54 -17.78
N ALA A 119 0.57 -8.48 -18.19
CA ALA A 119 1.53 -9.16 -17.31
C ALA A 119 2.46 -8.18 -16.56
N ASP A 120 2.89 -7.10 -17.23
CA ASP A 120 3.84 -6.13 -16.68
C ASP A 120 3.16 -4.91 -16.02
N HIS A 121 1.83 -4.86 -16.06
CA HIS A 121 1.03 -3.79 -15.46
C HIS A 121 0.19 -4.30 -14.30
N VAL A 122 0.32 -3.65 -13.14
CA VAL A 122 -0.42 -4.01 -11.93
C VAL A 122 -1.36 -2.90 -11.51
N SER A 123 -2.54 -3.25 -11.01
CA SER A 123 -3.53 -2.28 -10.55
C SER A 123 -3.24 -1.78 -9.14
N GLU A 124 -2.44 -2.55 -8.40
CA GLU A 124 -2.11 -2.29 -7.00
C GLU A 124 -0.73 -2.85 -6.70
N LEU A 125 0.03 -2.09 -5.91
CA LEU A 125 1.29 -2.49 -5.31
C LEU A 125 1.21 -2.22 -3.81
N LEU A 126 1.44 -3.26 -3.02
CA LEU A 126 1.55 -3.19 -1.57
C LEU A 126 2.96 -3.59 -1.17
N MET A 127 3.64 -2.73 -0.44
CA MET A 127 4.95 -2.98 0.11
C MET A 127 4.88 -2.92 1.63
N PHE A 128 5.50 -3.89 2.28
CA PHE A 128 5.62 -3.94 3.73
C PHE A 128 7.08 -4.13 4.13
N ILE A 129 7.57 -3.21 4.97
CA ILE A 129 8.90 -3.26 5.58
C ILE A 129 8.71 -3.52 7.07
N GLU A 130 9.43 -4.51 7.59
CA GLU A 130 9.56 -4.79 9.02
C GLU A 130 11.05 -4.82 9.37
N ASP A 131 11.51 -3.85 10.15
CA ASP A 131 12.82 -3.89 10.79
C ASP A 131 12.64 -4.41 12.23
N GLY A 132 12.98 -5.69 12.40
CA GLY A 132 12.95 -6.41 13.68
C GLY A 132 14.20 -6.19 14.54
N GLY A 133 15.08 -5.27 14.14
CA GLY A 133 16.26 -4.86 14.91
C GLY A 133 15.89 -3.91 16.06
N SER A 134 16.80 -2.98 16.36
CA SER A 134 16.62 -2.04 17.48
C SER A 134 15.54 -0.97 17.23
N SER A 135 15.19 -0.70 15.97
CA SER A 135 14.28 0.39 15.57
C SER A 135 12.79 0.04 15.72
N ASN A 136 12.43 -1.26 15.74
CA ASN A 136 11.04 -1.74 15.63
C ASN A 136 10.25 -1.06 14.50
N LYS A 137 10.93 -0.62 13.45
CA LYS A 137 10.34 0.19 12.40
C LYS A 137 9.46 -0.67 11.49
N ALA A 138 8.23 -0.22 11.27
CA ALA A 138 7.34 -0.80 10.28
C ALA A 138 6.88 0.26 9.28
N VAL A 139 6.87 -0.10 8.01
CA VAL A 139 6.38 0.75 6.92
C VAL A 139 5.39 -0.03 6.08
N ILE A 140 4.20 0.52 5.89
CA ILE A 140 3.24 0.09 4.86
C ILE A 140 3.23 1.15 3.77
N LEU A 141 3.44 0.72 2.53
CA LEU A 141 3.27 1.55 1.35
C LEU A 141 2.24 0.88 0.45
N SER A 142 1.15 1.59 0.19
CA SER A 142 0.08 1.16 -0.73
C SER A 142 0.01 2.13 -1.89
N LEU A 143 0.11 1.58 -3.10
CA LEU A 143 0.02 2.31 -4.33
C LEU A 143 -1.06 1.68 -5.20
N VAL A 144 -1.98 2.52 -5.70
CA VAL A 144 -3.08 2.08 -6.57
C VAL A 144 -3.04 2.90 -7.85
N GLY A 145 -3.28 2.25 -8.99
CA GLY A 145 -3.28 2.90 -10.30
C GLY A 145 -2.87 1.94 -11.42
N ASP A 146 -2.41 2.48 -12.53
CA ASP A 146 -1.82 1.70 -13.63
C ASP A 146 -0.29 1.73 -13.51
N ILE A 147 0.26 0.72 -12.82
CA ILE A 147 1.66 0.68 -12.40
C ILE A 147 2.44 -0.26 -13.31
N ASP A 148 3.43 0.29 -14.02
CA ASP A 148 4.38 -0.47 -14.83
C ASP A 148 5.50 -1.04 -13.94
N LEU A 149 5.57 -2.37 -13.83
CA LEU A 149 6.57 -3.06 -13.00
C LEU A 149 8.00 -2.84 -13.49
N ASN A 150 8.21 -2.56 -14.78
CA ASN A 150 9.55 -2.27 -15.30
C ASN A 150 10.12 -0.97 -14.71
N LYS A 151 9.23 -0.05 -14.29
CA LYS A 151 9.58 1.23 -13.70
C LYS A 151 9.53 1.24 -12.17
N ILE A 152 9.31 0.10 -11.52
CA ILE A 152 9.22 0.00 -10.05
C ILE A 152 10.51 0.48 -9.35
N GLY A 153 11.67 0.27 -9.97
CA GLY A 153 12.95 0.73 -9.42
C GLY A 153 13.11 2.26 -9.40
N VAL A 154 12.41 2.99 -10.28
CA VAL A 154 12.37 4.46 -10.27
C VAL A 154 11.45 4.95 -9.14
N LEU A 155 10.34 4.23 -8.90
CA LEU A 155 9.44 4.50 -7.79
C LEU A 155 10.13 4.32 -6.44
N THR A 156 10.80 3.19 -6.20
CA THR A 156 11.41 2.90 -4.89
C THR A 156 12.58 3.83 -4.55
N LYS A 157 13.36 4.28 -5.55
CA LYS A 157 14.47 5.23 -5.34
C LYS A 157 14.00 6.62 -4.91
N ASN A 158 12.93 7.12 -5.52
CA ASN A 158 12.44 8.48 -5.32
C ASN A 158 11.49 8.64 -4.11
N MET A 159 11.06 7.53 -3.49
CA MET A 159 10.16 7.55 -2.33
C MET A 159 10.86 7.70 -0.97
N ASN A 160 12.16 8.04 -0.96
CA ASN A 160 12.97 8.22 0.25
C ASN A 160 12.83 7.07 1.26
N LEU A 161 12.70 5.85 0.74
CA LEU A 161 12.65 4.62 1.52
C LEU A 161 14.00 4.40 2.23
N PRO A 162 14.03 3.63 3.35
CA PRO A 162 15.27 3.30 4.06
C PRO A 162 16.37 2.85 3.09
N GLU A 163 17.61 3.30 3.31
CA GLU A 163 18.72 3.13 2.35
C GLU A 163 19.01 1.67 2.00
N GLU A 164 18.63 0.73 2.88
CA GLU A 164 18.74 -0.72 2.71
C GLU A 164 17.99 -1.24 1.46
N ILE A 165 17.08 -0.45 0.89
CA ILE A 165 16.29 -0.80 -0.30
C ILE A 165 16.90 -0.21 -1.60
N LYS A 166 17.79 0.77 -1.49
CA LYS A 166 18.43 1.42 -2.65
C LYS A 166 19.47 0.52 -3.34
N GLU A 167 19.97 -0.52 -2.66
CA GLU A 167 20.98 -1.45 -3.19
C GLU A 167 20.43 -2.58 -4.07
N VAL A 168 19.11 -2.65 -4.30
CA VAL A 168 18.49 -3.74 -5.08
C VAL A 168 18.78 -3.64 -6.60
N LYS A 169 19.46 -2.57 -7.07
CA LYS A 169 19.99 -2.50 -8.44
C LYS A 169 21.48 -2.14 -8.46
N THR A 170 22.34 -3.11 -8.13
CA THR A 170 23.70 -3.19 -8.69
C THR A 170 24.25 -4.61 -8.59
N LYS A 171 23.63 -5.56 -9.31
CA LYS A 171 24.34 -6.66 -9.94
C LYS A 171 23.54 -7.25 -11.10
#